data_AF-A0A553B9U6-F1
#
_entry.id   AF-A0A553B9U6-F1
#
_cell.length_a   1.000
_cell.length_b   1.000
_cell.length_c   1.000
_cell.angle_alpha   90.00
_cell.angle_beta   90.00
_cell.angle_gamma   90.00
#
_symmetry.space_group_name_H-M   'P 1'
#
loop_
_entity.id
_entity.type
_entity.pdbx_description
1 polymer ?
#
loop_
_entity_poly.entity_id
_entity_poly.type
_entity_poly.pdbx_seq_one_letter_code
_entity_poly.pdbx_strand_id
1 'polypeptide(L)' 'MEGTNGLYEARIQLASNIWRVFCFFDHGRLVILLNGFQKKKQKTPKNEIDKALRLMKQYYEEKSNENGN' A
#
# COMPACT_ATOMS: atom_id res chain seq x y z
N MET A 1 -13.35 -0.72 -1.05
CA MET A 1 -12.70 -0.19 0.16
C MET A 1 -13.03 1.29 0.17
N GLU A 2 -14.17 1.65 0.74
CA GLU A 2 -14.47 3.05 1.04
C GLU A 2 -13.88 3.34 2.41
N GLY A 3 -13.03 4.37 2.52
CA GLY A 3 -12.48 4.83 3.80
C GLY A 3 -10.95 4.73 4.00
N THR A 4 -10.18 4.21 3.04
CA THR A 4 -8.71 4.28 3.10
C THR A 4 -8.19 5.42 2.21
N ASN A 5 -8.00 6.60 2.80
CA ASN A 5 -7.57 7.87 2.18
C ASN A 5 -6.33 7.73 1.25
N GLY A 6 -6.53 7.27 0.02
CA GLY A 6 -5.46 7.18 -1.00
C GLY A 6 -4.63 5.89 -1.00
N LEU A 7 -5.00 4.87 -0.22
CA LEU A 7 -4.39 3.54 -0.28
C LEU A 7 -5.16 2.63 -1.26
N TYR A 8 -4.43 2.02 -2.19
CA TYR A 8 -4.93 1.15 -3.25
C TYR A 8 -4.37 -0.27 -3.09
N GLU A 9 -5.08 -1.26 -3.66
CA GLU A 9 -4.65 -2.65 -3.72
C GLU A 9 -4.43 -3.04 -5.20
N ALA A 10 -3.18 -3.13 -5.63
CA ALA A 10 -2.83 -3.69 -6.93
C ALA A 10 -2.97 -5.21 -6.90
N ARG A 11 -3.74 -5.75 -7.85
CA ARG A 11 -3.99 -7.19 -8.00
C ARG A 11 -3.18 -7.73 -9.16
N ILE A 12 -2.21 -8.57 -8.83
CA ILE A 12 -1.29 -9.17 -9.80
C ILE A 12 -1.60 -10.65 -9.88
N GLN A 13 -1.82 -11.15 -11.09
CA GLN A 13 -2.03 -12.57 -11.34
C GLN A 13 -1.00 -13.08 -12.34
N LEU A 14 -0.28 -14.14 -11.97
CA LEU A 14 0.61 -14.88 -12.85
C LEU A 14 0.30 -16.36 -12.72
N ALA A 15 -0.22 -16.96 -13.80
CA ALA A 15 -0.77 -18.31 -13.78
C ALA A 15 -1.77 -18.49 -12.62
N SER A 16 -1.56 -19.51 -11.77
CA SER A 16 -2.39 -19.80 -10.60
C SER A 16 -2.05 -18.95 -9.37
N ASN A 17 -0.99 -18.13 -9.43
CA ASN A 17 -0.58 -17.31 -8.31
C ASN A 17 -1.23 -15.93 -8.39
N ILE A 18 -1.84 -15.52 -7.29
CA ILE A 18 -2.46 -14.20 -7.15
C ILE A 18 -1.78 -13.49 -5.99
N TRP A 19 -1.28 -12.28 -6.24
CA TRP A 19 -0.73 -11.40 -5.22
C TRP A 19 -1.54 -10.12 -5.10
N ARG A 20 -1.52 -9.57 -3.91
CA ARG A 20 -2.09 -8.27 -3.58
C ARG A 20 -0.97 -7.41 -3.05
N VAL A 21 -0.71 -6.30 -3.71
CA VAL A 21 0.29 -5.31 -3.33
C VAL A 21 -0.43 -4.04 -2.94
N PHE A 22 -0.17 -3.54 -1.73
CA PHE A 22 -0.67 -2.23 -1.36
C PHE A 22 0.17 -1.14 -1.98
N CYS A 23 -0.47 -0.07 -2.46
CA CYS A 23 0.23 1.07 -3.02
C CYS A 23 -0.53 2.37 -2.78
N PHE A 24 0.18 3.49 -2.88
CA PHE A 24 -0.43 4.82 -2.85
C PHE A 24 0.29 5.74 -3.83
N PHE A 25 -0.39 6.81 -4.22
CA PHE A 25 0.18 7.84 -5.07
C PHE A 25 0.76 8.96 -4.21
N ASP A 26 1.93 9.42 -4.60
CA ASP A 26 2.58 10.61 -4.08
C ASP A 26 2.80 11.59 -5.24
N HIS A 27 2.34 12.84 -5.07
CA HIS A 27 2.45 13.92 -6.08
C HIS A 27 2.05 13.51 -7.53
N GLY A 28 1.03 12.66 -7.65
CA GLY A 28 0.35 12.29 -8.90
C GLY A 28 1.13 11.44 -9.91
N ARG A 29 2.47 11.45 -9.88
CA ARG A 29 3.33 10.70 -10.81
C ARG A 29 4.22 9.65 -10.13
N LEU A 30 4.30 9.65 -8.80
CA LEU A 30 5.02 8.61 -8.06
C LEU A 30 4.02 7.61 -7.48
N VAL A 31 4.24 6.33 -7.77
CA VAL A 31 3.49 5.22 -7.16
C VAL A 31 4.43 4.49 -6.21
N ILE A 32 4.05 4.44 -4.94
CA ILE A 32 4.83 3.74 -3.92
C ILE A 32 4.18 2.40 -3.65
N LEU A 33 4.94 1.33 -3.89
CA LEU A 33 4.55 -0.03 -3.57
C LEU A 33 4.99 -0.35 -2.15
N LEU A 34 4.05 -0.77 -1.31
CA LEU A 34 4.27 -1.18 0.07
C LEU A 34 4.40 -2.71 0.14
N ASN A 35 3.83 -3.31 1.18
CA ASN A 35 3.81 -4.75 1.36
C ASN A 35 2.95 -5.44 0.29
N GLY A 36 3.49 -6.51 -0.29
CA GLY A 36 2.79 -7.45 -1.15
C GLY A 36 2.68 -8.82 -0.50
N PHE A 37 1.51 -9.44 -0.58
CA PHE A 37 1.29 -10.79 -0.06
C PHE A 37 0.60 -11.69 -1.08
N GLN A 38 0.94 -12.97 -1.06
CA GLN A 38 0.24 -13.98 -1.85
C GLN A 38 -1.16 -14.19 -1.26
N LYS A 39 -2.17 -14.21 -2.13
CA LYS A 39 -3.56 -14.44 -1.76
C LYS A 39 -3.73 -15.86 -1.23
N LYS A 40 -3.72 -15.99 0.10
CA LYS A 40 -4.08 -17.25 0.80
C LYS A 40 -5.57 -17.34 1.14
N LYS A 41 -6.26 -16.20 1.25
CA LYS A 41 -7.69 -16.09 1.61
C LYS A 41 -8.40 -15.06 0.71
N GLN A 42 -9.73 -15.17 0.57
CA GLN A 42 -10.51 -14.28 -0.31
C GLN A 42 -10.54 -12.83 0.20
N LYS A 43 -10.67 -12.63 1.52
CA LYS A 43 -10.62 -11.31 2.16
C LYS A 43 -9.17 -10.94 2.49
N THR A 44 -8.85 -9.67 2.27
CA THR A 44 -7.56 -9.07 2.67
C THR A 44 -7.52 -9.03 4.21
N PRO A 45 -6.48 -9.58 4.84
CA PRO A 45 -6.34 -9.53 6.30
C PRO A 45 -6.26 -8.09 6.80
N LYS A 46 -6.97 -7.78 7.91
CA LYS A 46 -6.94 -6.43 8.51
C LYS A 46 -5.53 -5.98 8.89
N ASN A 47 -4.73 -6.90 9.46
CA ASN A 47 -3.36 -6.62 9.88
C ASN A 47 -2.48 -6.11 8.72
N GLU A 48 -2.70 -6.58 7.49
CA GLU A 48 -1.93 -6.10 6.32
C GLU A 48 -2.36 -4.71 5.90
N ILE A 49 -3.66 -4.38 6.04
CA ILE A 49 -4.19 -3.04 5.80
C ILE A 49 -3.61 -2.07 6.84
N ASP A 50 -3.65 -2.44 8.12
CA ASP A 50 -3.12 -1.61 9.21
C ASP A 50 -1.61 -1.36 9.05
N LYS A 51 -0.86 -2.39 8.63
CA LYS A 51 0.56 -2.27 8.32
C LYS A 51 0.81 -1.31 7.16
N ALA A 52 0.02 -1.41 6.08
CA ALA A 52 0.14 -0.52 4.93
C ALA A 52 -0.17 0.94 5.31
N LEU A 53 -1.20 1.19 6.12
CA LEU A 53 -1.53 2.52 6.63
C LEU A 53 -0.39 3.12 7.47
N ARG A 54 0.22 2.31 8.35
CA ARG A 54 1.38 2.74 9.15
C ARG A 54 2.57 3.11 8.28
N LEU A 55 2.89 2.29 7.27
CA LEU A 55 4.00 2.56 6.35
C LEU A 55 3.75 3.82 5.51
N MET A 56 2.52 4.03 5.03
CA MET A 56 2.15 5.25 4.31
C MET A 56 2.31 6.49 5.19
N LYS A 57 1.86 6.44 6.45
CA LYS A 57 2.02 7.55 7.40
C LYS A 57 3.50 7.87 7.63
N GLN A 58 4.31 6.85 7.89
CA GLN A 58 5.75 6.98 8.12
C GLN A 58 6.46 7.62 6.91
N TYR A 59 6.12 7.20 5.69
CA TYR A 59 6.65 7.80 4.46
C TYR A 59 6.40 9.31 4.38
N TYR A 60 5.17 9.76 4.66
CA TYR A 60 4.84 11.19 4.62
C TYR A 60 5.51 11.99 5.74
N GLU A 61 5.68 11.40 6.93
CA GLU A 61 6.43 12.02 8.04
C GLU A 61 7.92 12.19 7.69
N GLU A 62 8.56 11.14 7.16
CA GLU A 62 9.96 11.19 6.73
C GLU A 62 10.16 12.20 5.61
N LYS A 63 9.29 12.17 4.59
CA LYS A 63 9.33 13.12 3.48
C LYS A 63 9.13 14.57 3.92
N SER A 64 8.26 14.84 4.90
CA SER A 64 8.08 16.19 5.44
C SER A 64 9.33 16.69 6.15
N ASN A 65 10.06 15.81 6.82
CA ASN A 65 11.29 16.17 7.54
C ASN A 65 12.47 16.42 6.59
N GLU A 66 12.54 15.71 5.45
CA GLU A 66 13.59 15.92 4.43
C GLU A 66 13.43 17.24 3.65
N ASN A 67 12.19 17.71 3.45
CA ASN A 67 11.92 18.98 2.75
C ASN A 67 12.00 20.23 3.67
N GLY A 68 12.37 20.04 4.95
CA GLY A 68 12.42 21.09 5.97
C GLY A 68 13.81 21.65 6.28
N ASN A 69 14.83 21.38 5.46
CA ASN A 69 16.19 21.93 5.56
C ASN A 69 16.52 22.84 4.37
#